data_AF-A0A7S0XUQ1-F1
#
_entry.id   AF-A0A7S0XUQ1-F1
#
_cell.length_a   1.000
_cell.length_b   1.000
_cell.length_c   1.000
_cell.angle_alpha   90.00
_cell.angle_beta   90.00
_cell.angle_gamma   90.00
#
_symmetry.space_group_name_H-M   'P 1'
#
loop_
_entity.id
_entity.type
_entity.pdbx_description
1 polymer ?
#
loop_
_entity_poly.entity_id
_entity_poly.type
_entity_poly.pdbx_seq_one_letter_code
_entity_poly.pdbx_strand_id
1 'polypeptide(L)'
;GDDLHVSLLFLAEDRGSAERFQSSLSLWHMHNPLVGLEGKVFVTKLVEVVKRDTTERVFLQDYVAQDEESPMGSLADFKAAVSSCPTISVGSDNELVQFQCLEKPECFASLDAYRLHIKDKAKFRDLRDNPNNLLAGSWTPFHQHLDGLNTPDNLPQVAVRFEKDQGEELVGNPPSKRRKVDIVLEFRDSASEEIMAPRLKNGSVKVADQIWRTFVHVLDADKFQECLEWKHQDTRRKWEQFNAE
;
A
#
# COMPACT_ATOMS: atom_id res chain seq x y z
N GLY A 1 34.15 -16.87 14.85
CA GLY A 1 34.58 -15.90 13.84
C GLY A 1 33.30 -15.36 13.28
N ASP A 2 32.95 -14.16 13.72
CA ASP A 2 31.59 -13.61 13.77
C ASP A 2 31.09 -13.12 12.40
N ASP A 3 31.27 -13.95 11.39
CA ASP A 3 30.88 -13.64 10.02
C ASP A 3 29.49 -14.19 9.75
N LEU A 4 28.52 -13.29 9.54
CA LEU A 4 27.16 -13.63 9.14
C LEU A 4 27.18 -14.20 7.72
N HIS A 5 26.89 -15.49 7.60
CA HIS A 5 26.74 -16.15 6.31
C HIS A 5 25.28 -16.13 5.87
N VAL A 6 24.97 -15.30 4.87
CA VAL A 6 23.62 -15.24 4.25
C VAL A 6 23.66 -15.93 2.89
N SER A 7 22.81 -16.95 2.71
CA SER A 7 22.59 -17.60 1.41
C SER A 7 21.28 -17.09 0.81
N LEU A 8 21.34 -16.58 -0.42
CA LEU A 8 20.17 -16.05 -1.14
C LEU A 8 19.91 -16.90 -2.38
N LEU A 9 18.66 -17.34 -2.53
CA LEU A 9 18.21 -18.15 -3.65
C LEU A 9 17.40 -17.28 -4.61
N PHE A 10 17.71 -17.36 -5.90
CA PHE A 10 16.99 -16.65 -6.96
C PHE A 10 16.24 -17.67 -7.83
N LEU A 11 15.09 -17.26 -8.37
CA LEU A 11 14.35 -18.07 -9.34
C LEU A 11 15.21 -18.23 -10.61
N ALA A 12 15.26 -19.44 -11.16
CA ALA A 12 16.15 -19.82 -12.26
C ALA A 12 15.98 -18.97 -13.54
N GLU A 13 14.78 -18.42 -13.76
CA GLU A 13 14.45 -17.58 -14.92
C GLU A 13 14.97 -16.14 -14.77
N ASP A 14 15.50 -15.77 -13.61
CA ASP A 14 15.86 -14.39 -13.28
C ASP A 14 17.33 -14.23 -12.89
N ARG A 15 18.21 -14.76 -13.74
CA ARG A 15 19.66 -14.53 -13.67
C ARG A 15 20.01 -13.04 -13.64
N GLY A 16 19.24 -12.23 -14.37
CA GLY A 16 19.40 -10.77 -14.40
C GLY A 16 19.18 -10.12 -13.04
N SER A 17 18.21 -10.56 -12.24
CA SER A 17 18.03 -10.02 -10.89
C SER A 17 19.08 -10.49 -9.90
N ALA A 18 19.61 -11.72 -10.04
CA ALA A 18 20.75 -12.16 -9.23
C ALA A 18 21.99 -11.28 -9.47
N GLU A 19 22.30 -11.00 -10.73
CA GLU A 19 23.42 -10.15 -11.13
C GLU A 19 23.22 -8.69 -10.67
N ARG A 20 22.01 -8.12 -10.84
CA ARG A 20 21.69 -6.77 -10.34
C ARG A 20 21.73 -6.65 -8.83
N PHE A 21 21.27 -7.68 -8.11
CA PHE A 21 21.36 -7.73 -6.66
C PHE A 21 22.82 -7.75 -6.24
N GLN A 22 23.66 -8.58 -6.87
CA GLN A 22 25.08 -8.63 -6.59
C GLN A 22 25.78 -7.28 -6.84
N SER A 23 25.46 -6.61 -7.95
CA SER A 23 25.98 -5.25 -8.22
C SER A 23 25.48 -4.20 -7.22
N SER A 24 24.23 -4.31 -6.78
CA SER A 24 23.67 -3.38 -5.78
C SER A 24 24.31 -3.60 -4.41
N LEU A 25 24.56 -4.86 -4.05
CA LEU A 25 25.19 -5.25 -2.80
C LEU A 25 26.65 -4.78 -2.72
N SER A 26 27.41 -4.89 -3.83
CA SER A 26 28.78 -4.38 -3.91
C SER A 26 28.86 -2.85 -3.93
N LEU A 27 27.81 -2.15 -4.34
CA LEU A 27 27.69 -0.69 -4.23
C LEU A 27 27.17 -0.22 -2.86
N TRP A 28 26.56 -1.10 -2.07
CA TRP A 28 25.96 -0.80 -0.76
C TRP A 28 27.01 -0.42 0.32
N HIS A 29 28.30 -0.52 0.05
CA HIS A 29 29.33 -0.01 0.96
C HIS A 29 29.16 1.48 1.30
N MET A 30 28.46 2.26 0.47
CA MET A 30 28.25 3.71 0.68
C MET A 30 27.08 4.08 1.61
N HIS A 31 26.17 3.14 1.93
CA HIS A 31 24.93 3.45 2.69
C HIS A 31 24.68 2.48 3.86
N ASN A 32 25.72 1.84 4.37
CA ASN A 32 25.57 0.75 5.31
C ASN A 32 25.50 1.25 6.78
N PRO A 33 24.36 1.11 7.49
CA PRO A 33 24.30 1.36 8.95
C PRO A 33 25.10 0.34 9.77
N LEU A 34 25.58 -0.75 9.17
CA LEU A 34 26.46 -1.75 9.76
C LEU A 34 27.95 -1.39 9.65
N VAL A 35 28.34 -0.21 9.15
CA VAL A 35 29.75 0.25 9.11
C VAL A 35 30.39 0.27 10.52
N GLY A 36 29.58 0.36 11.58
CA GLY A 36 30.04 0.26 12.97
C GLY A 36 30.28 -1.17 13.48
N LEU A 37 29.91 -2.19 12.71
CA LEU A 37 30.23 -3.60 12.99
C LEU A 37 31.33 -3.98 12.00
N GLU A 38 32.54 -4.27 12.49
CA GLU A 38 33.74 -4.59 11.69
C GLU A 38 33.62 -5.86 10.81
N GLY A 39 32.40 -6.38 10.59
CA GLY A 39 32.10 -7.53 9.76
C GLY A 39 32.21 -7.20 8.27
N LYS A 40 33.15 -7.87 7.59
CA LYS A 40 33.27 -7.78 6.12
C LYS A 40 32.21 -8.69 5.50
N VAL A 41 31.30 -8.11 4.72
CA VAL A 41 30.31 -8.88 3.95
C VAL A 41 30.97 -9.44 2.70
N PHE A 42 31.02 -10.77 2.58
CA PHE A 42 31.53 -11.46 1.38
C PHE A 42 30.43 -12.31 0.74
N VAL A 43 30.32 -12.24 -0.59
CA VAL A 43 29.46 -13.13 -1.38
C VAL A 43 30.30 -14.32 -1.84
N THR A 44 30.08 -15.50 -1.27
CA THR A 44 30.98 -16.66 -1.47
C THR A 44 30.49 -17.72 -2.44
N LYS A 45 29.20 -17.81 -2.80
CA LYS A 45 28.77 -18.81 -3.78
C LYS A 45 27.36 -18.62 -4.34
N LEU A 46 27.20 -18.79 -5.65
CA LEU A 46 25.91 -19.07 -6.30
C LEU A 46 25.73 -20.60 -6.31
N VAL A 47 24.65 -21.12 -5.73
CA VAL A 47 24.32 -22.57 -5.77
C VAL A 47 23.19 -22.79 -6.77
N GLU A 48 23.31 -23.83 -7.61
CA GLU A 48 22.33 -24.14 -8.65
C GLU A 48 20.98 -24.62 -8.09
N VAL A 49 19.92 -23.98 -8.60
CA VAL A 49 18.52 -24.40 -8.77
C VAL A 49 18.01 -25.52 -7.85
N VAL A 50 17.26 -25.14 -6.81
CA VAL A 50 16.38 -26.05 -6.05
C VAL A 50 15.04 -26.16 -6.78
N LYS A 51 14.53 -27.38 -6.99
CA LYS A 51 13.22 -27.62 -7.63
C LYS A 51 12.08 -27.13 -6.71
N ARG A 52 11.07 -26.48 -7.31
CA ARG A 52 9.87 -25.92 -6.62
C ARG A 52 9.05 -26.94 -5.83
N ASP A 53 9.19 -28.23 -6.14
CA ASP A 53 8.28 -29.27 -5.67
C ASP A 53 8.51 -29.69 -4.20
N THR A 54 9.51 -29.10 -3.53
CA THR A 54 9.86 -29.37 -2.12
C THR A 54 9.76 -28.14 -1.22
N THR A 55 9.09 -27.07 -1.65
CA THR A 55 9.00 -25.83 -0.87
C THR A 55 7.56 -25.41 -0.65
N GLU A 56 7.16 -25.26 0.61
CA GLU A 56 5.90 -24.62 1.01
C GLU A 56 6.08 -23.11 1.14
N ARG A 57 5.02 -22.36 0.85
CA ARG A 57 5.04 -20.90 0.86
C ARG A 57 4.68 -20.42 2.26
N VAL A 58 5.61 -19.73 2.91
CA VAL A 58 5.41 -19.16 4.25
C VAL A 58 5.01 -17.69 4.14
N PHE A 59 4.01 -17.27 4.92
CA PHE A 59 3.49 -15.92 5.00
C PHE A 59 3.97 -15.23 6.29
N LEU A 60 3.92 -13.89 6.33
CA LEU A 60 4.33 -13.11 7.50
C LEU A 60 3.51 -13.44 8.76
N GLN A 61 2.26 -13.87 8.58
CA GLN A 61 1.37 -14.28 9.68
C GLN A 61 1.74 -15.63 10.30
N ASP A 62 2.59 -16.41 9.63
CA ASP A 62 3.11 -17.69 10.15
C ASP A 62 4.30 -17.45 11.09
N TYR A 63 4.73 -16.19 11.27
CA TYR A 63 5.78 -15.80 12.21
C TYR A 63 5.22 -15.60 13.62
N VAL A 64 5.72 -16.39 14.56
CA VAL A 64 5.47 -16.25 16.00
C VAL A 64 6.79 -15.93 16.68
N ALA A 65 6.93 -14.72 17.24
CA ALA A 65 8.19 -14.20 17.78
C ALA A 65 8.85 -15.04 18.90
N GLN A 66 8.09 -15.98 19.49
CA GLN A 66 8.54 -16.87 20.57
C GLN A 66 8.76 -18.31 20.10
N ASP A 67 8.48 -18.62 18.84
CA ASP A 67 8.63 -19.95 18.26
C ASP A 67 9.96 -20.04 17.51
N GLU A 68 10.81 -20.99 17.90
CA GLU A 68 12.13 -21.21 17.31
C GLU A 68 12.06 -21.73 15.87
N GLU A 69 10.92 -22.30 15.44
CA GLU A 69 10.69 -22.72 14.05
C GLU A 69 10.11 -21.59 13.15
N SER A 70 9.84 -20.41 13.72
CA SER A 70 9.37 -19.27 12.92
C SER A 70 10.48 -18.78 11.98
N PRO A 71 10.24 -18.71 10.66
CA PRO A 71 11.29 -18.37 9.72
C PRO A 71 11.76 -16.94 9.96
N MET A 72 13.08 -16.77 10.13
CA MET A 72 13.71 -15.45 10.17
C MET A 72 13.43 -14.73 8.86
N GLY A 73 12.58 -13.71 8.91
CA GLY A 73 12.17 -12.94 7.74
C GLY A 73 13.37 -12.50 6.92
N SER A 74 13.37 -12.83 5.63
CA SER A 74 14.44 -12.46 4.72
C SER A 74 14.29 -10.99 4.30
N LEU A 75 15.39 -10.35 3.90
CA LEU A 75 15.33 -9.04 3.23
C LEU A 75 14.46 -9.08 1.95
N ALA A 76 14.27 -10.27 1.37
CA ALA A 76 13.37 -10.50 0.25
C ALA A 76 11.90 -10.46 0.67
N ASP A 77 11.54 -10.75 1.93
CA ASP A 77 10.16 -10.60 2.43
C ASP A 77 9.83 -9.14 2.70
N PHE A 78 10.80 -8.39 3.24
CA PHE A 78 10.71 -6.92 3.32
C PHE A 78 10.61 -6.30 1.92
N LYS A 79 11.34 -6.83 0.94
CA LYS A 79 11.29 -6.35 -0.45
C LYS A 79 10.11 -6.90 -1.25
N ALA A 80 9.54 -8.06 -0.96
CA ALA A 80 8.38 -8.64 -1.65
C ALA A 80 7.07 -8.00 -1.16
N ALA A 81 7.00 -7.64 0.12
CA ALA A 81 5.98 -6.71 0.61
C ALA A 81 6.05 -5.34 -0.11
N VAL A 82 7.24 -4.92 -0.54
CA VAL A 82 7.48 -3.65 -1.25
C VAL A 82 7.42 -3.79 -2.80
N SER A 83 7.70 -4.97 -3.36
CA SER A 83 7.89 -5.22 -4.82
C SER A 83 6.76 -6.03 -5.46
N SER A 84 5.83 -6.61 -4.70
CA SER A 84 4.56 -7.09 -5.25
C SER A 84 3.57 -5.94 -5.49
N CYS A 85 3.85 -4.76 -4.93
CA CYS A 85 3.11 -3.55 -5.25
C CYS A 85 3.82 -2.72 -6.33
N PRO A 86 3.08 -2.24 -7.33
CA PRO A 86 3.57 -1.23 -8.26
C PRO A 86 3.46 0.09 -7.51
N THR A 87 4.48 0.38 -6.73
CA THR A 87 4.41 1.38 -5.68
C THR A 87 5.20 2.61 -6.08
N ILE A 88 4.51 3.67 -6.50
CA ILE A 88 5.13 4.99 -6.61
C ILE A 88 4.85 5.67 -5.28
N SER A 89 5.88 5.72 -4.43
CA SER A 89 5.92 6.64 -3.32
C SER A 89 5.78 8.06 -3.85
N VAL A 90 4.91 8.82 -3.21
CA VAL A 90 4.56 10.17 -3.60
C VAL A 90 5.14 11.08 -2.54
N GLY A 91 6.16 11.87 -2.90
CA GLY A 91 6.75 12.85 -1.99
C GLY A 91 5.69 13.83 -1.48
N SER A 92 5.91 14.35 -0.27
CA SER A 92 4.98 15.26 0.43
C SER A 92 4.57 16.49 -0.39
N ASP A 93 5.41 16.91 -1.35
CA ASP A 93 5.21 18.09 -2.20
C ASP A 93 4.31 17.81 -3.42
N ASN A 94 3.68 16.64 -3.48
CA ASN A 94 2.82 16.27 -4.59
C ASN A 94 1.37 16.74 -4.38
N GLU A 95 0.80 17.34 -5.42
CA GLU A 95 -0.62 17.73 -5.47
C GLU A 95 -1.57 16.61 -5.05
N LEU A 96 -1.27 15.34 -5.38
CA LEU A 96 -2.13 14.22 -5.00
C LEU A 96 -2.26 14.07 -3.48
N VAL A 97 -1.16 14.25 -2.74
CA VAL A 97 -1.16 14.17 -1.27
C VAL A 97 -1.86 15.38 -0.68
N GLN A 98 -1.58 16.57 -1.22
CA GLN A 98 -2.21 17.81 -0.76
C GLN A 98 -3.73 17.79 -0.91
N PHE A 99 -4.23 17.27 -2.04
CA PHE A 99 -5.63 17.42 -2.42
C PHE A 99 -6.46 16.15 -2.21
N GLN A 100 -5.87 14.96 -2.37
CA GLN A 100 -6.60 13.68 -2.42
C GLN A 100 -6.12 12.68 -1.35
N CYS A 101 -5.47 13.14 -0.29
CA CYS A 101 -5.15 12.31 0.88
C CYS A 101 -6.33 12.22 1.86
N LEU A 102 -6.54 11.03 2.42
CA LEU A 102 -7.57 10.76 3.45
C LEU A 102 -7.03 10.87 4.88
N GLU A 103 -5.71 10.72 5.04
CA GLU A 103 -5.06 10.70 6.34
C GLU A 103 -4.49 12.06 6.71
N LYS A 104 -4.30 12.25 8.02
CA LYS A 104 -3.67 13.44 8.59
C LYS A 104 -2.19 13.52 8.16
N PRO A 105 -1.64 14.73 7.94
CA PRO A 105 -0.25 14.89 7.49
C PRO A 105 0.79 14.22 8.41
N GLU A 106 0.49 14.10 9.71
CA GLU A 106 1.38 13.49 10.70
C GLU A 106 1.64 12.00 10.43
N CYS A 107 0.77 11.33 9.66
CA CYS A 107 0.99 9.96 9.21
C CYS A 107 2.15 9.81 8.21
N PHE A 108 2.64 10.91 7.64
CA PHE A 108 3.66 10.94 6.57
C PHE A 108 4.97 11.63 6.99
N ALA A 109 5.18 11.88 8.30
CA ALA A 109 6.35 12.63 8.78
C ALA A 109 7.70 11.99 8.41
N SER A 110 7.75 10.66 8.23
CA SER A 110 8.95 9.91 7.84
C SER A 110 8.70 8.91 6.71
N LEU A 111 7.50 8.94 6.12
CA LEU A 111 7.04 7.97 5.12
C LEU A 111 6.36 8.70 3.97
N ASP A 112 6.72 8.33 2.75
CA ASP A 112 6.03 8.82 1.57
C ASP A 112 4.61 8.23 1.49
N ALA A 113 3.69 9.02 0.94
CA ALA A 113 2.35 8.57 0.66
C ALA A 113 2.33 7.62 -0.55
N TYR A 114 1.30 6.80 -0.62
CA TYR A 114 1.10 5.81 -1.66
C TYR A 114 -0.05 6.22 -2.56
N ARG A 115 0.09 5.95 -3.87
CA ARG A 115 -1.01 6.05 -4.83
C ARG A 115 -1.97 4.89 -4.61
N LEU A 116 -3.20 5.22 -4.26
CA LEU A 116 -4.28 4.26 -4.06
C LEU A 116 -5.19 4.31 -5.29
N HIS A 117 -5.20 3.25 -6.09
CA HIS A 117 -6.07 3.18 -7.26
C HIS A 117 -7.50 2.85 -6.84
N ILE A 118 -8.45 3.68 -7.24
CA ILE A 118 -9.87 3.45 -6.95
C ILE A 118 -10.38 2.28 -7.81
N LYS A 119 -10.28 2.42 -9.14
CA LYS A 119 -10.48 1.34 -10.11
C LYS A 119 -9.15 0.63 -10.38
N ASP A 120 -9.20 -0.70 -10.39
CA ASP A 120 -8.05 -1.56 -10.63
C ASP A 120 -7.35 -1.22 -11.96
N LYS A 121 -6.07 -0.87 -11.87
CA LYS A 121 -5.22 -0.53 -13.02
C LYS A 121 -5.04 -1.66 -14.03
N ALA A 122 -5.17 -2.93 -13.61
CA ALA A 122 -5.03 -4.09 -14.48
C ALA A 122 -6.24 -4.21 -15.41
N LYS A 123 -7.43 -3.89 -14.89
CA LYS A 123 -8.71 -3.90 -15.61
C LYS A 123 -8.94 -2.61 -16.41
N PHE A 124 -8.50 -1.47 -15.87
CA PHE A 124 -8.73 -0.15 -16.46
C PHE A 124 -7.40 0.58 -16.75
N ARG A 125 -6.68 0.10 -17.78
CA ARG A 125 -5.36 0.65 -18.16
C ARG A 125 -5.41 2.15 -18.48
N ASP A 126 -6.48 2.61 -19.11
CA ASP A 126 -6.68 4.02 -19.49
C ASP A 126 -6.85 4.94 -18.27
N LEU A 127 -7.15 4.37 -17.10
CA LEU A 127 -7.34 5.10 -15.84
C LEU A 127 -6.15 4.97 -14.89
N ARG A 128 -5.07 4.28 -15.29
CA ARG A 128 -3.91 4.01 -14.42
C ARG A 128 -3.29 5.27 -13.83
N ASP A 129 -3.09 6.28 -14.67
CA ASP A 129 -2.43 7.54 -14.29
C ASP A 129 -3.44 8.70 -14.20
N ASN A 130 -4.75 8.41 -14.22
CA ASN A 130 -5.78 9.43 -14.14
C ASN A 130 -5.88 9.96 -12.69
N PRO A 131 -5.73 11.27 -12.45
CA PRO A 131 -5.80 11.83 -11.11
C PRO A 131 -7.15 11.60 -10.43
N ASN A 132 -8.24 11.49 -11.18
CA ASN A 132 -9.59 11.21 -10.64
C ASN A 132 -9.82 9.71 -10.36
N ASN A 133 -8.85 8.85 -10.63
CA ASN A 133 -8.86 7.43 -10.25
C ASN A 133 -7.89 7.15 -9.09
N LEU A 134 -7.39 8.19 -8.44
CA LEU A 134 -6.35 8.08 -7.42
C LEU A 134 -6.82 8.68 -6.10
N LEU A 135 -6.39 8.07 -5.02
CA LEU A 135 -6.32 8.65 -3.69
C LEU A 135 -4.88 8.57 -3.21
N ALA A 136 -4.55 9.31 -2.15
CA ALA A 136 -3.31 9.17 -1.43
C ALA A 136 -3.55 8.65 -0.01
N GLY A 137 -2.67 7.79 0.46
CA GLY A 137 -2.69 7.28 1.83
C GLY A 137 -1.42 6.50 2.16
N SER A 138 -1.30 6.07 3.40
CA SER A 138 -0.25 5.22 3.91
C SER A 138 -0.43 3.80 3.38
N TRP A 139 0.67 3.06 3.27
CA TRP A 139 0.63 1.64 2.95
C TRP A 139 -0.19 0.86 3.99
N THR A 140 0.15 1.08 5.27
CA THR A 140 -0.53 0.48 6.41
C THR A 140 -1.09 1.56 7.33
N PRO A 141 -2.41 1.57 7.58
CA PRO A 141 -3.41 0.57 7.19
C PRO A 141 -4.09 0.87 5.84
N PHE A 142 -4.03 2.10 5.33
CA PHE A 142 -5.00 2.58 4.34
C PHE A 142 -5.00 1.82 3.02
N HIS A 143 -3.84 1.65 2.38
CA HIS A 143 -3.76 0.90 1.12
C HIS A 143 -4.21 -0.55 1.31
N GLN A 144 -3.67 -1.20 2.34
CA GLN A 144 -3.99 -2.57 2.68
C GLN A 144 -5.48 -2.80 2.92
N HIS A 145 -6.10 -1.93 3.72
CA HIS A 145 -7.52 -2.04 4.05
C HIS A 145 -8.44 -1.65 2.88
N LEU A 146 -8.02 -0.73 2.01
CA LEU A 146 -8.81 -0.34 0.83
C LEU A 146 -8.88 -1.45 -0.23
N ASP A 147 -7.79 -2.21 -0.40
CA ASP A 147 -7.69 -3.25 -1.42
C ASP A 147 -7.89 -4.67 -0.88
N GLY A 148 -7.88 -4.84 0.44
CA GLY A 148 -7.91 -6.15 1.09
C GLY A 148 -6.58 -6.88 1.06
N LEU A 149 -5.47 -6.14 0.96
CA LEU A 149 -4.12 -6.69 0.95
C LEU A 149 -3.66 -6.95 2.38
N ASN A 150 -3.19 -8.15 2.69
CA ASN A 150 -2.70 -8.54 4.02
C ASN A 150 -3.73 -8.33 5.14
N THR A 151 -5.02 -8.44 4.81
CA THR A 151 -6.11 -8.46 5.80
C THR A 151 -6.49 -9.92 6.09
N PRO A 152 -7.04 -10.25 7.28
CA PRO A 152 -7.32 -11.64 7.67
C PRO A 152 -8.05 -12.47 6.62
N ASP A 153 -9.05 -11.88 5.96
CA ASP A 153 -9.90 -12.57 4.97
C ASP A 153 -9.52 -12.25 3.51
N ASN A 154 -8.43 -11.51 3.27
CA ASN A 154 -8.11 -10.92 1.95
C ASN A 154 -9.27 -10.09 1.34
N LEU A 155 -10.02 -9.41 2.20
CA LEU A 155 -11.15 -8.57 1.84
C LEU A 155 -10.84 -7.10 2.15
N PRO A 156 -11.31 -6.15 1.33
CA PRO A 156 -11.28 -4.76 1.72
C PRO A 156 -11.99 -4.58 3.07
N GLN A 157 -11.44 -3.78 3.96
CA GLN A 157 -12.01 -3.48 5.27
C GLN A 157 -12.72 -2.12 5.31
N VAL A 158 -12.62 -1.35 4.22
CA VAL A 158 -13.31 -0.09 4.04
C VAL A 158 -13.92 0.00 2.63
N ALA A 159 -15.20 0.35 2.56
CA ALA A 159 -15.87 0.75 1.34
C ALA A 159 -15.89 2.28 1.27
N VAL A 160 -15.57 2.84 0.11
CA VAL A 160 -15.51 4.29 -0.10
C VAL A 160 -16.51 4.67 -1.18
N ARG A 161 -17.46 5.54 -0.86
CA ARG A 161 -18.45 6.05 -1.82
C ARG A 161 -18.43 7.57 -1.91
N PHE A 162 -18.81 8.06 -3.09
CA PHE A 162 -19.09 9.48 -3.27
C PHE A 162 -20.34 9.87 -2.49
N GLU A 163 -20.37 11.08 -1.93
CA GLU A 163 -21.55 11.61 -1.28
C GLU A 163 -22.05 12.88 -1.96
N LYS A 164 -21.20 13.89 -2.10
CA LYS A 164 -21.62 15.19 -2.61
C LYS A 164 -20.47 15.99 -3.22
N ASP A 165 -20.70 16.64 -4.36
CA ASP A 165 -19.87 17.74 -4.84
C ASP A 165 -20.27 19.02 -4.09
N GLN A 166 -19.34 19.61 -3.34
CA GLN A 166 -19.59 20.86 -2.62
C GLN A 166 -19.54 22.09 -3.54
N GLY A 167 -19.14 21.93 -4.81
CA GLY A 167 -19.20 22.97 -5.83
C GLY A 167 -18.07 23.99 -5.70
N GLU A 168 -18.44 25.27 -5.57
CA GLU A 168 -17.62 26.48 -5.83
C GLU A 168 -16.31 26.62 -5.03
N GLU A 169 -16.03 25.74 -4.08
CA GLU A 169 -14.73 25.66 -3.39
C GLU A 169 -13.68 25.08 -4.35
N LEU A 170 -13.13 25.97 -5.18
CA LEU A 170 -12.03 25.67 -6.10
C LEU A 170 -10.69 26.02 -5.46
N VAL A 171 -9.87 24.99 -5.21
CA VAL A 171 -8.50 25.16 -4.69
C VAL A 171 -7.48 24.88 -5.80
N GLY A 172 -6.37 25.61 -5.81
CA GLY A 172 -5.30 25.51 -6.80
C GLY A 172 -5.31 26.63 -7.84
N ASN A 173 -4.22 26.75 -8.60
CA ASN A 173 -4.10 27.71 -9.71
C ASN A 173 -4.56 27.08 -11.03
N PRO A 174 -5.19 27.83 -11.95
CA PRO A 174 -5.46 27.34 -13.30
C PRO A 174 -4.19 26.79 -13.97
N PRO A 175 -4.25 25.66 -14.70
CA PRO A 175 -5.42 24.83 -15.04
C PRO A 175 -5.81 23.78 -13.98
N SER A 176 -5.12 23.71 -12.84
CA SER A 176 -5.29 22.71 -11.78
C SER A 176 -6.35 23.07 -10.73
N LYS A 177 -7.43 23.76 -11.12
CA LYS A 177 -8.52 24.06 -10.17
C LYS A 177 -9.23 22.77 -9.79
N ARG A 178 -9.35 22.51 -8.50
CA ARG A 178 -9.93 21.28 -7.96
C ARG A 178 -11.19 21.59 -7.16
N ARG A 179 -12.26 20.84 -7.41
CA ARG A 179 -13.54 20.88 -6.69
C ARG A 179 -13.44 20.07 -5.41
N LYS A 180 -13.98 20.58 -4.31
CA LYS A 180 -14.14 19.81 -3.08
C LYS A 180 -15.31 18.85 -3.18
N VAL A 181 -15.05 17.59 -2.88
CA VAL A 181 -16.04 16.52 -2.87
C VAL A 181 -16.03 15.84 -1.51
N ASP A 182 -17.22 15.60 -0.96
CA ASP A 182 -17.40 14.80 0.23
C ASP A 182 -17.53 13.32 -0.17
N ILE A 183 -16.86 12.48 0.60
CA ILE A 183 -16.86 11.04 0.45
C ILE A 183 -17.22 10.40 1.79
N VAL A 184 -17.80 9.20 1.72
CA VAL A 184 -18.15 8.40 2.88
C VAL A 184 -17.30 7.14 2.91
N LEU A 185 -16.73 6.87 4.08
CA LEU A 185 -16.01 5.68 4.44
C LEU A 185 -16.94 4.82 5.30
N GLU A 186 -17.23 3.62 4.83
CA GLU A 186 -17.94 2.60 5.59
C GLU A 186 -16.94 1.52 5.97
N PHE A 187 -16.69 1.35 7.26
CA PHE A 187 -15.83 0.29 7.77
C PHE A 187 -16.62 -1.01 7.88
N ARG A 188 -15.97 -2.13 7.58
CA ARG A 188 -16.60 -3.46 7.63
C ARG A 188 -17.00 -3.86 9.06
N ASP A 189 -16.18 -3.48 10.03
CA ASP A 189 -16.35 -3.79 11.45
C ASP A 189 -15.67 -2.73 12.34
N SER A 190 -15.89 -2.85 13.65
CA SER A 190 -15.36 -1.91 14.64
C SER A 190 -13.84 -1.99 14.76
N ALA A 191 -13.22 -3.14 14.50
CA ALA A 191 -11.76 -3.28 14.55
C ALA A 191 -11.10 -2.46 13.44
N SER A 192 -11.68 -2.51 12.23
CA SER A 192 -11.26 -1.72 11.08
C SER A 192 -11.44 -0.22 11.33
N GLU A 193 -12.56 0.16 11.96
CA GLU A 193 -12.80 1.54 12.39
C GLU A 193 -11.74 2.01 13.40
N GLU A 194 -11.46 1.23 14.44
CA GLU A 194 -10.47 1.56 15.48
C GLU A 194 -9.05 1.77 14.90
N ILE A 195 -8.68 1.01 13.87
CA ILE A 195 -7.38 1.11 13.21
C ILE A 195 -7.31 2.36 12.31
N MET A 196 -8.35 2.62 11.51
CA MET A 196 -8.29 3.62 10.44
C MET A 196 -8.81 5.00 10.86
N ALA A 197 -9.87 5.08 11.64
CA ALA A 197 -10.52 6.34 11.99
C ALA A 197 -9.58 7.35 12.70
N PRO A 198 -8.70 6.95 13.64
CA PRO A 198 -7.78 7.89 14.29
C PRO A 198 -6.73 8.53 13.38
N ARG A 199 -6.58 8.00 12.16
CA ARG A 199 -5.63 8.49 11.15
C ARG A 199 -6.27 9.43 10.14
N LEU A 200 -7.60 9.50 10.11
CA LEU A 200 -8.32 10.39 9.21
C LEU A 200 -7.91 11.84 9.42
N LYS A 201 -7.86 12.60 8.32
CA LYS A 201 -7.50 14.02 8.37
C LYS A 201 -8.54 14.85 9.12
N ASN A 202 -8.09 16.03 9.57
CA ASN A 202 -8.95 17.03 10.18
C ASN A 202 -10.13 17.39 9.28
N GLY A 203 -11.32 17.53 9.89
CA GLY A 203 -12.59 17.75 9.20
C GLY A 203 -13.33 16.47 8.84
N SER A 204 -12.77 15.28 9.11
CA SER A 204 -13.51 14.02 9.05
C SER A 204 -14.43 13.87 10.28
N VAL A 205 -15.64 13.35 10.09
CA VAL A 205 -16.66 13.24 11.14
C VAL A 205 -17.35 11.88 11.11
N LYS A 206 -17.60 11.28 12.27
CA LYS A 206 -18.43 10.09 12.40
C LYS A 206 -19.90 10.49 12.20
N VAL A 207 -20.57 9.87 11.23
CA VAL A 207 -21.97 10.20 10.87
C VAL A 207 -22.96 9.12 11.30
N ALA A 208 -22.48 7.88 11.42
CA ALA A 208 -23.21 6.75 11.98
C ALA A 208 -22.21 5.72 12.51
N ASP A 209 -22.69 4.61 13.06
CA ASP A 209 -21.77 3.55 13.50
C ASP A 209 -20.96 3.00 12.33
N GLN A 210 -19.64 2.87 12.50
CA GLN A 210 -18.68 2.47 11.45
C GLN A 210 -18.70 3.31 10.16
N ILE A 211 -19.40 4.46 10.14
CA ILE A 211 -19.52 5.32 8.95
C ILE A 211 -18.99 6.71 9.25
N TRP A 212 -18.00 7.12 8.44
CA TRP A 212 -17.32 8.40 8.53
C TRP A 212 -17.47 9.19 7.23
N ARG A 213 -17.64 10.49 7.35
CA ARG A 213 -17.58 11.43 6.23
C ARG A 213 -16.23 12.14 6.26
N THR A 214 -15.61 12.29 5.10
CA THR A 214 -14.43 13.13 4.88
C THR A 214 -14.55 13.80 3.51
N PHE A 215 -13.53 14.53 3.07
CA PHE A 215 -13.55 15.27 1.81
C PHE A 215 -12.24 15.12 1.06
N VAL A 216 -12.21 15.36 -0.25
CA VAL A 216 -10.99 15.50 -1.07
C VAL A 216 -11.20 16.58 -2.12
N HIS A 217 -10.13 17.03 -2.78
CA HIS A 217 -10.19 17.99 -3.88
C HIS A 217 -9.77 17.34 -5.19
N VAL A 218 -10.68 17.29 -6.16
CA VAL A 218 -10.51 16.54 -7.42
C VAL A 218 -10.66 17.44 -8.62
N LEU A 219 -10.01 17.09 -9.74
CA LEU A 219 -10.08 17.89 -10.96
C LEU A 219 -11.44 17.73 -11.66
N ASP A 220 -11.95 16.50 -11.68
CA ASP A 220 -13.22 16.14 -12.30
C ASP A 220 -14.03 15.29 -11.32
N ALA A 221 -15.01 15.91 -10.67
CA ALA A 221 -15.87 15.27 -9.69
C ALA A 221 -16.76 14.18 -10.32
N ASP A 222 -17.19 14.36 -11.58
CA ASP A 222 -18.08 13.41 -12.25
C ASP A 222 -17.32 12.11 -12.54
N LYS A 223 -16.09 12.23 -13.07
CA LYS A 223 -15.21 11.08 -13.29
C LYS A 223 -14.76 10.44 -11.98
N PHE A 224 -14.48 11.24 -10.96
CA PHE A 224 -14.12 10.73 -9.64
C PHE A 224 -15.27 9.96 -8.97
N GLN A 225 -16.50 10.48 -9.08
CA GLN A 225 -17.71 9.81 -8.63
C GLN A 225 -17.90 8.46 -9.33
N GLU A 226 -17.73 8.39 -10.66
CA GLU A 226 -17.82 7.14 -11.42
C GLU A 226 -16.77 6.11 -10.95
N CYS A 227 -15.56 6.55 -10.61
CA CYS A 227 -14.53 5.69 -10.05
C CYS A 227 -14.92 5.15 -8.67
N LEU A 228 -15.33 6.04 -7.76
CA LEU A 228 -15.71 5.65 -6.39
C LEU A 228 -16.92 4.73 -6.36
N GLU A 229 -17.95 5.01 -7.15
CA GLU A 229 -19.15 4.19 -7.19
C GLU A 229 -18.83 2.75 -7.61
N TRP A 230 -17.98 2.58 -8.63
CA TRP A 230 -17.50 1.26 -9.02
C TRP A 230 -16.76 0.54 -7.88
N LYS A 231 -15.84 1.23 -7.18
CA LYS A 231 -15.06 0.65 -6.07
C LYS A 231 -15.96 0.27 -4.91
N HIS A 232 -16.92 1.13 -4.55
CA HIS A 232 -17.92 0.85 -3.51
C HIS A 232 -18.71 -0.41 -3.83
N GLN A 233 -19.25 -0.52 -5.06
CA GLN A 233 -20.01 -1.68 -5.50
C GLN A 233 -19.16 -2.96 -5.52
N ASP A 234 -17.90 -2.88 -5.98
CA ASP A 234 -16.98 -4.02 -5.98
C ASP A 234 -16.67 -4.50 -4.56
N THR A 235 -16.43 -3.58 -3.62
CA THR A 235 -16.18 -3.89 -2.21
C THR A 235 -17.42 -4.49 -1.54
N ARG A 236 -18.59 -3.86 -1.69
CA ARG A 236 -19.87 -4.36 -1.13
C ARG A 236 -20.19 -5.76 -1.63
N ARG A 237 -20.04 -6.01 -2.94
CA ARG A 237 -20.25 -7.34 -3.52
C ARG A 237 -19.32 -8.38 -2.89
N LYS A 238 -18.05 -8.04 -2.64
CA LYS A 238 -17.10 -8.95 -1.98
C LYS A 238 -17.51 -9.25 -0.54
N TRP A 239 -18.01 -8.26 0.20
CA TRP A 239 -18.53 -8.47 1.56
C TRP A 239 -19.76 -9.36 1.57
N GLU A 240 -20.71 -9.12 0.66
CA GLU A 240 -21.93 -9.92 0.54
C GLU A 240 -21.61 -11.37 0.17
N GLN A 241 -20.67 -11.59 -0.76
CA GLN A 241 -20.23 -12.93 -1.16
C GLN A 241 -19.60 -13.68 0.02
N PHE A 242 -18.71 -13.05 0.76
CA PHE A 242 -18.09 -13.67 1.92
C PHE A 242 -19.08 -13.98 3.06
N ASN A 243 -20.06 -13.11 3.29
CA ASN A 243 -21.06 -13.32 4.34
C ASN A 243 -22.11 -14.39 3.96
N ALA A 244 -22.18 -14.79 2.70
CA ALA A 244 -23.08 -15.83 2.20
C ALA A 244 -22.44 -17.24 2.23
N GLU A 245 -21.12 -17.33 2.39
CA GLU A 245 -20.33 -18.57 2.53
C GLU A 245 -20.24 -19.01 3.99
#